data_AF-A0A9E0MHQ2-F1
#
_entry.id   AF-A0A9E0MHQ2-F1
#
_cell.length_a   1.000
_cell.length_b   1.000
_cell.length_c   1.000
_cell.angle_alpha   90.00
_cell.angle_beta   90.00
_cell.angle_gamma   90.00
#
_symmetry.space_group_name_H-M   'P 1'
#
loop_
_entity.id
_entity.type
_entity.pdbx_description
1 polymer ?
#
loop_
_entity_poly.entity_id
_entity_poly.type
_entity_poly.pdbx_seq_one_letter_code
_entity_poly.pdbx_strand_id
1 'polypeptide(L)'
;MATSAKNETLGFPTLKWEDEELDTRPMPLHELPRQVGIDNAMAIIARRHERIAKAITVFWGSRDCVEYIEKLVLNGGDGFGNARIGFKPEVVSALMSLISLHQIDK
;
A
#
# COMPACT_ATOMS: atom_id res chain seq x y z
N MET A 1 13.72 -58.87 -30.48
CA MET A 1 14.53 -57.72 -30.97
C MET A 1 13.58 -56.60 -31.37
N ALA A 2 13.74 -55.40 -30.77
CA ALA A 2 13.23 -54.07 -31.16
C ALA A 2 13.34 -53.14 -29.92
N THR A 3 14.54 -52.70 -29.56
CA THR A 3 15.11 -51.34 -29.76
C THR A 3 14.44 -50.20 -28.98
N SER A 4 15.01 -49.93 -27.80
CA SER A 4 15.40 -48.63 -27.24
C SER A 4 14.39 -47.47 -27.31
N ALA A 5 13.66 -47.26 -26.21
CA ALA A 5 13.03 -45.97 -25.90
C ALA A 5 14.14 -44.95 -25.58
N LYS A 6 14.40 -44.02 -26.50
CA LYS A 6 15.27 -42.87 -26.25
C LYS A 6 14.49 -41.90 -25.35
N ASN A 7 14.83 -41.84 -24.07
CA ASN A 7 14.48 -40.69 -23.24
C ASN A 7 15.22 -39.48 -23.83
N GLU A 8 14.52 -38.69 -24.63
CA GLU A 8 14.96 -37.37 -25.04
C GLU A 8 15.12 -36.52 -23.78
N THR A 9 16.33 -36.52 -23.24
CA THR A 9 16.78 -35.50 -22.29
C THR A 9 16.73 -34.18 -23.04
N LEU A 10 15.59 -33.49 -22.94
CA LEU A 10 15.45 -32.09 -23.31
C LEU A 10 16.70 -31.37 -22.79
N GLY A 11 17.37 -30.59 -23.65
CA GLY A 11 18.68 -29.96 -23.39
C GLY A 11 18.66 -28.88 -22.29
N PHE A 12 17.73 -28.96 -21.36
CA PHE A 12 17.64 -28.12 -20.18
C PHE A 12 18.27 -28.87 -19.00
N PRO A 13 19.15 -28.22 -18.23
CA PRO A 13 19.68 -28.78 -16.99
C PRO A 13 18.55 -29.24 -16.07
N THR A 14 18.73 -30.36 -15.37
CA THR A 14 17.82 -30.78 -14.30
C THR A 14 17.77 -29.69 -13.23
N LEU A 15 16.60 -29.08 -13.04
CA LEU A 15 16.38 -28.07 -12.00
C LEU A 15 16.66 -28.71 -10.64
N LYS A 16 17.80 -28.36 -10.04
CA LYS A 16 18.08 -28.67 -8.65
C LYS A 16 17.33 -27.65 -7.80
N TRP A 17 16.28 -28.11 -7.14
CA TRP A 17 15.52 -27.33 -6.16
C TRP A 17 16.18 -27.34 -4.78
N GLU A 18 17.50 -27.54 -4.71
CA GLU A 18 18.22 -27.27 -3.47
C GLU A 18 18.16 -25.76 -3.28
N ASP A 19 17.59 -25.32 -2.17
CA ASP A 19 17.54 -23.92 -1.75
C ASP A 19 18.97 -23.39 -1.58
N GLU A 20 19.66 -23.10 -2.69
CA GLU A 20 20.89 -22.33 -2.67
C GLU A 20 20.52 -20.94 -2.16
N GLU A 21 20.91 -20.69 -0.91
CA GLU A 21 20.89 -19.38 -0.25
C GLU A 21 21.89 -18.48 -0.99
N LEU A 22 21.49 -18.03 -2.18
CA LEU A 22 22.30 -17.15 -3.03
C LEU A 22 22.53 -15.83 -2.28
N ASP A 23 23.79 -15.41 -2.14
CA ASP A 23 24.19 -14.18 -1.43
C ASP A 23 23.48 -12.91 -1.93
N THR A 24 22.94 -12.94 -3.15
CA THR A 24 22.20 -11.83 -3.76
C THR A 24 20.70 -11.87 -3.49
N ARG A 25 20.19 -12.77 -2.63
CA ARG A 25 18.77 -12.77 -2.27
C ARG A 25 18.45 -11.48 -1.51
N PRO A 26 17.39 -10.74 -1.92
CA PRO A 26 16.98 -9.55 -1.19
C PRO A 26 16.58 -9.96 0.23
N MET A 27 17.00 -9.17 1.22
CA MET A 27 16.58 -9.39 2.60
C MET A 27 15.05 -9.38 2.70
N PRO A 28 14.45 -10.22 3.56
CA PRO A 28 13.02 -10.23 3.78
C PRO A 28 12.54 -8.85 4.22
N LEU A 29 11.44 -8.38 3.62
CA LEU A 29 10.81 -7.12 3.97
C LEU A 29 10.04 -7.30 5.28
N HIS A 30 10.55 -6.73 6.36
CA HIS A 30 9.86 -6.73 7.65
C HIS A 30 8.69 -5.75 7.60
N GLU A 31 7.46 -6.27 7.60
CA GLU A 31 6.26 -5.43 7.61
C GLU A 31 6.11 -4.74 8.96
N LEU A 32 5.98 -3.41 8.92
CA LEU A 32 5.69 -2.63 10.12
C LEU A 32 4.26 -2.91 10.60
N PRO A 33 4.00 -2.84 11.91
CA PRO A 33 2.64 -2.96 12.42
C PRO A 33 1.71 -1.94 11.75
N ARG A 34 0.50 -2.39 11.39
CA ARG A 34 -0.52 -1.56 10.72
C ARG A 34 -0.74 -0.20 11.40
N GLN A 35 -0.76 -0.18 12.74
CA GLN A 35 -0.95 1.04 13.51
C GLN A 35 0.14 2.08 13.24
N VAL A 36 1.40 1.66 13.08
CA VAL A 36 2.52 2.56 12.76
C VAL A 36 2.31 3.23 11.40
N GLY A 37 1.73 2.50 10.44
CA GLY A 37 1.35 3.07 9.14
C GLY A 37 0.27 4.16 9.26
N ILE A 38 -0.74 3.92 10.09
CA ILE A 38 -1.83 4.88 10.35
C ILE A 38 -1.26 6.13 11.03
N ASP A 39 -0.46 5.96 12.08
CA ASP A 39 0.13 7.06 12.86
C ASP A 39 1.03 7.94 11.99
N ASN A 40 1.86 7.32 11.15
CA ASN A 40 2.73 8.04 10.21
C ASN A 40 1.92 8.84 9.18
N ALA A 41 0.90 8.23 8.58
CA ALA A 41 0.07 8.92 7.59
C ALA A 41 -0.72 10.07 8.22
N MET A 42 -1.27 9.88 9.42
CA MET A 42 -1.95 10.92 10.19
C MET A 42 -1.00 12.07 10.56
N ALA A 43 0.25 11.77 10.93
CA ALA A 43 1.25 12.80 11.23
C ALA A 43 1.61 13.65 10.00
N ILE A 44 1.74 13.04 8.81
CA ILE A 44 2.01 13.75 7.55
C ILE A 44 0.86 14.71 7.22
N ILE A 45 -0.38 14.25 7.37
CA ILE A 45 -1.57 15.06 7.10
C ILE A 45 -1.68 16.19 8.13
N ALA A 46 -1.52 15.90 9.43
CA ALA A 46 -1.65 16.89 10.50
C ALA A 46 -0.67 18.06 10.37
N ARG A 47 0.56 17.80 9.92
CA ARG A 47 1.59 18.85 9.70
C ARG A 47 1.19 19.91 8.70
N ARG A 48 0.39 19.56 7.68
CA ARG A 48 0.01 20.45 6.58
C ARG A 48 -1.47 20.87 6.64
N HIS A 49 -2.32 19.97 7.11
CA HIS A 49 -3.77 20.06 7.08
C HIS A 49 -4.37 19.52 8.38
N GLU A 50 -4.12 20.21 9.49
CA GLU A 50 -4.62 19.82 10.83
C GLU A 50 -6.14 19.59 10.85
N ARG A 51 -6.91 20.42 10.14
CA ARG A 51 -8.37 20.29 10.05
C ARG A 51 -8.80 18.96 9.42
N ILE A 52 -8.11 18.54 8.36
CA ILE A 52 -8.39 17.28 7.68
C ILE A 52 -8.04 16.11 8.59
N ALA A 53 -6.89 16.17 9.29
CA ALA A 53 -6.54 15.15 10.27
C ALA A 53 -7.61 15.01 11.36
N LYS A 54 -8.11 16.13 11.92
CA LYS A 54 -9.21 16.11 12.89
C LYS A 54 -10.49 15.49 12.30
N ALA A 55 -10.87 15.85 11.08
CA ALA A 55 -12.03 15.27 10.43
C ALA A 55 -11.88 13.74 10.26
N ILE A 56 -10.70 13.29 9.80
CA ILE A 56 -10.40 11.87 9.63
C ILE A 56 -10.46 11.14 10.99
N THR A 57 -9.95 11.72 12.08
CA THR A 57 -10.06 11.07 13.41
C THR A 57 -11.50 10.89 13.88
N VAL A 58 -12.40 11.82 13.52
CA VAL A 58 -13.82 11.73 13.90
C VAL A 58 -14.53 10.65 13.09
N PHE A 59 -14.22 10.53 11.81
CA PHE A 59 -14.84 9.54 10.93
C PHE A 59 -14.15 8.17 10.97
N TRP A 60 -12.99 8.05 11.62
CA TRP A 60 -12.21 6.82 11.62
C TRP A 60 -13.04 5.63 12.15
N GLY A 61 -12.98 4.50 11.45
CA GLY A 61 -13.83 3.33 11.73
C GLY A 61 -15.24 3.38 11.13
N SER A 62 -15.72 4.53 10.63
CA SER A 62 -16.94 4.60 9.80
C SER A 62 -16.62 4.34 8.32
N ARG A 63 -17.61 3.80 7.59
CA ARG A 63 -17.58 3.70 6.12
C ARG A 63 -17.49 5.08 5.45
N ASP A 64 -17.97 6.11 6.13
CA ASP A 64 -17.94 7.48 5.65
C ASP A 64 -16.52 8.06 5.60
N CYS A 65 -15.55 7.45 6.32
CA CYS A 65 -14.16 7.91 6.31
C CYS A 65 -13.52 7.76 4.93
N VAL A 66 -13.72 6.61 4.28
CA VAL A 66 -13.16 6.34 2.96
C VAL A 66 -13.80 7.26 1.93
N GLU A 67 -15.13 7.38 1.96
CA GLU A 67 -15.87 8.26 1.06
C GLU A 67 -15.47 9.74 1.25
N TYR A 68 -15.23 10.17 2.49
CA TYR A 68 -14.71 11.51 2.78
C TYR A 68 -13.33 11.73 2.16
N ILE A 69 -12.40 10.78 2.35
CA ILE A 69 -11.03 10.90 1.81
C ILE A 69 -11.05 10.89 0.27
N GLU A 70 -11.82 10.02 -0.37
CA GLU A 70 -11.95 9.97 -1.82
C GLU A 70 -12.49 11.29 -2.39
N LYS A 71 -13.55 11.83 -1.78
CA LYS A 71 -14.09 13.15 -2.15
C LYS A 71 -13.07 14.26 -1.94
N LEU A 72 -12.27 14.19 -0.88
CA LEU A 72 -11.24 15.17 -0.59
C LEU A 72 -10.17 15.18 -1.70
N VAL A 73 -9.69 14.00 -2.09
CA VAL A 73 -8.69 13.83 -3.16
C VAL A 73 -9.22 14.29 -4.51
N LEU A 74 -10.45 13.90 -4.87
CA LEU A 74 -11.05 14.24 -6.17
C LEU A 74 -11.40 15.72 -6.31
N ASN A 75 -11.88 16.36 -5.23
CA ASN A 75 -12.24 17.78 -5.26
C ASN A 75 -11.03 18.71 -5.06
N GLY A 76 -9.84 18.16 -4.81
CA GLY A 76 -8.58 18.91 -4.77
C GLY A 76 -8.46 19.90 -3.60
N GLY A 77 -9.21 19.71 -2.50
CA GLY A 77 -9.16 20.60 -1.34
C GLY A 77 -10.28 20.35 -0.34
N ASP A 78 -10.26 21.08 0.78
CA ASP A 78 -11.21 20.92 1.90
C ASP A 78 -12.62 21.48 1.64
N GLY A 79 -12.95 21.86 0.40
CA GLY A 79 -14.25 22.40 0.02
C GLY A 79 -14.55 23.81 0.52
N PHE A 80 -13.66 24.45 1.29
CA PHE A 80 -13.85 25.80 1.86
C PHE A 80 -13.10 26.89 1.07
N GLY A 81 -13.26 26.90 -0.26
CA GLY A 81 -12.88 28.04 -1.12
C GLY A 81 -11.45 28.06 -1.68
N ASN A 82 -10.57 27.13 -1.27
CA ASN A 82 -9.20 26.99 -1.80
C ASN A 82 -9.03 25.81 -2.78
N ALA A 83 -10.10 25.42 -3.49
CA ALA A 83 -10.21 24.20 -4.30
C ALA A 83 -9.30 24.12 -5.56
N ARG A 84 -8.23 24.92 -5.65
CA ARG A 84 -7.36 25.00 -6.85
C ARG A 84 -5.89 24.73 -6.57
N ILE A 85 -5.50 24.61 -5.31
CA ILE A 85 -4.14 24.20 -4.94
C ILE A 85 -4.26 22.77 -4.46
N GLY A 86 -4.18 21.82 -5.38
CA GLY A 86 -4.24 20.39 -5.05
C GLY A 86 -3.26 20.01 -3.94
N PHE A 87 -3.48 18.84 -3.35
CA PHE A 87 -2.61 18.35 -2.29
C PHE A 87 -1.19 18.10 -2.80
N LYS A 88 -0.21 18.30 -1.92
CA LYS A 88 1.15 17.82 -2.20
C LYS A 88 1.13 16.30 -2.37
N PRO A 89 2.02 15.74 -3.22
CA PRO A 89 2.09 14.29 -3.44
C PRO A 89 2.22 13.49 -2.14
N GLU A 90 2.98 14.01 -1.17
CA GLU A 90 3.15 13.43 0.18
C GLU A 90 1.81 13.25 0.91
N VAL A 91 0.94 14.25 0.84
CA VAL A 91 -0.37 14.24 1.51
C VAL A 91 -1.32 13.30 0.79
N VAL A 92 -1.32 13.31 -0.55
CA VAL A 92 -2.13 12.36 -1.34
C VAL A 92 -1.70 10.94 -1.03
N SER A 93 -0.40 10.66 -1.01
CA SER A 93 0.13 9.35 -0.65
C SER A 93 -0.32 8.93 0.75
N ALA A 94 -0.25 9.82 1.73
CA ALA A 94 -0.71 9.53 3.09
C ALA A 94 -2.22 9.25 3.15
N LEU A 95 -3.04 10.03 2.43
CA LEU A 95 -4.49 9.80 2.33
C LEU A 95 -4.82 8.45 1.67
N MET A 96 -4.12 8.08 0.60
CA MET A 96 -4.29 6.79 -0.06
C MET A 96 -3.84 5.63 0.84
N SER A 97 -2.73 5.79 1.57
CA SER A 97 -2.30 4.81 2.58
C SER A 97 -3.35 4.63 3.67
N LEU A 98 -3.99 5.71 4.14
CA LEU A 98 -5.08 5.60 5.11
C LEU A 98 -6.28 4.84 4.56
N ILE A 99 -6.65 5.03 3.28
CA ILE A 99 -7.71 4.23 2.64
C ILE A 99 -7.34 2.74 2.65
N SER A 100 -6.12 2.39 2.24
CA SER A 100 -5.67 0.99 2.22
C SER A 100 -5.57 0.37 3.62
N LEU A 101 -5.24 1.17 4.63
CA LEU A 101 -5.14 0.73 6.02
C LEU A 101 -6.47 0.80 6.78
N HIS A 102 -7.53 1.39 6.20
CA HIS A 102 -8.87 1.43 6.79
C HIS A 102 -9.55 0.08 6.55
N GLN A 103 -9.55 -0.76 7.59
CA GLN A 103 -10.34 -1.98 7.62
C GLN A 103 -11.57 -1.71 8.46
N ILE A 104 -12.73 -1.78 7.82
CA ILE A 104 -14.00 -1.95 8.50
C ILE A 104 -14.09 -3.46 8.74
N ASP A 105 -13.94 -3.89 9.99
CA ASP A 105 -14.24 -5.28 10.34
C ASP A 105 -15.64 -5.62 9.79
N LYS A 106 -15.68 -6.65 8.97
CA LYS A 106 -16.84 -7.05 8.17
C LYS A 106 -17.92 -7.67 9.02
#